data_AF-A0A3B8YNM1-F1
#
_entry.id   AF-A0A3B8YNM1-F1
#
_cell.length_a   1.000
_cell.length_b   1.000
_cell.length_c   1.000
_cell.angle_alpha   90.00
_cell.angle_beta   90.00
_cell.angle_gamma   90.00
#
_symmetry.space_group_name_H-M   'P 1'
#
loop_
_entity.id
_entity.type
_entity.pdbx_description
1 polymer ?
#
loop_
_entity_poly.entity_id
_entity_poly.type
_entity_poly.pdbx_seq_one_letter_code
_entity_poly.pdbx_strand_id
1 'polypeptide(L)'
;MDAKITKLLKISGFKAIFALKILIRQADMDEILQQIRTDLRRSMNGIASKSMREKGLHYKLNFGVDVPRLRELSKRYPIDAQLAELLWRQETRELKILATMLYPVHEFDMDKADEWVKEIPNHEIREQVSMNLFQKLDFADKLVQKWTDSKDEEVRTSGYWLFARLLIVKSG
;
A
#
# COMPACT_ATOMS: atom_id res chain seq x y z
N MET A 1 -30.38 -10.16 5.37
CA MET A 1 -29.71 -9.41 6.45
C MET A 1 -28.71 -10.34 7.10
N ASP A 2 -27.43 -9.97 7.09
CA ASP A 2 -26.31 -10.81 7.56
C ASP A 2 -26.48 -11.22 9.04
N ALA A 3 -26.17 -12.46 9.40
CA ALA A 3 -26.30 -13.00 10.75
C ALA A 3 -25.51 -12.20 11.80
N LYS A 4 -24.44 -11.50 11.38
CA LYS A 4 -23.71 -10.54 12.24
C LYS A 4 -24.58 -9.33 12.62
N ILE A 5 -25.34 -8.76 11.69
CA ILE A 5 -26.17 -7.58 11.90
C ILE A 5 -27.28 -7.87 12.92
N THR A 6 -27.90 -9.05 12.85
CA THR A 6 -28.98 -9.46 13.76
C THR A 6 -28.53 -9.61 15.22
N LYS A 7 -27.26 -9.97 15.47
CA LYS A 7 -26.70 -10.12 16.82
C LYS A 7 -26.35 -8.77 17.47
N LEU A 8 -26.04 -7.76 16.65
CA LEU A 8 -25.71 -6.40 17.09
C LEU A 8 -26.92 -5.54 17.45
N LEU A 9 -28.07 -5.79 16.84
CA LEU A 9 -29.35 -5.15 17.22
C LEU A 9 -29.79 -5.48 18.66
N LYS A 10 -29.13 -6.44 19.34
CA LYS A 10 -29.36 -6.76 20.76
C LYS A 10 -28.49 -5.95 21.74
N ILE A 11 -27.57 -5.11 21.25
CA ILE A 11 -26.69 -4.26 22.07
C ILE A 11 -27.38 -2.92 22.28
N SER A 12 -27.43 -2.39 23.51
CA SER A 12 -28.09 -1.11 23.82
C SER A 12 -27.16 0.10 23.74
N GLY A 13 -27.70 1.24 23.31
CA GLY A 13 -27.07 2.57 23.42
C GLY A 13 -25.82 2.78 22.56
N PHE A 14 -24.84 3.50 23.11
CA PHE A 14 -23.62 3.97 22.43
C PHE A 14 -22.78 2.83 21.80
N LYS A 15 -22.75 1.65 22.42
CA LYS A 15 -22.03 0.47 21.88
C LYS A 15 -22.61 -0.02 20.56
N ALA A 16 -23.93 0.08 20.38
CA ALA A 16 -24.58 -0.30 19.13
C ALA A 16 -24.23 0.67 17.99
N ILE A 17 -24.22 1.97 18.27
CA ILE A 17 -23.86 3.02 17.30
C ILE A 17 -22.39 2.88 16.87
N PHE A 18 -21.49 2.68 17.83
CA PHE A 18 -20.07 2.48 17.55
C PHE A 18 -19.82 1.24 16.68
N ALA A 19 -20.46 0.12 17.02
CA ALA A 19 -20.29 -1.10 16.26
C ALA A 19 -20.95 -1.05 14.87
N LEU A 20 -22.08 -0.33 14.73
CA LEU A 20 -22.70 -0.07 13.44
C LEU A 20 -21.79 0.77 12.54
N LYS A 21 -21.13 1.81 13.07
CA LYS A 21 -20.13 2.60 12.33
C LYS A 21 -18.97 1.74 11.83
N ILE A 22 -18.46 0.84 12.67
CA ILE A 22 -17.39 -0.10 12.28
C ILE A 22 -17.86 -1.01 11.14
N LEU A 23 -19.08 -1.54 11.21
CA LEU A 23 -19.61 -2.44 10.19
C LEU A 23 -19.83 -1.73 8.85
N ILE A 24 -20.39 -0.52 8.88
CA ILE A 24 -20.59 0.30 7.67
C ILE A 24 -19.23 0.57 7.03
N ARG A 25 -18.27 1.05 7.83
CA ARG A 25 -16.90 1.32 7.38
C ARG A 25 -16.25 0.08 6.76
N GLN A 26 -16.43 -1.11 7.34
CA GLN A 26 -15.90 -2.35 6.77
C GLN A 26 -16.57 -2.71 5.44
N ALA A 27 -17.89 -2.58 5.34
CA ALA A 27 -18.63 -2.83 4.11
C ALA A 27 -18.16 -1.90 2.98
N ASP A 28 -17.99 -0.61 3.29
CA ASP A 28 -17.48 0.39 2.33
C ASP A 28 -16.08 0.01 1.82
N MET A 29 -15.18 -0.43 2.72
CA MET A 29 -13.83 -0.88 2.34
C MET A 29 -13.87 -2.12 1.43
N ASP A 30 -14.76 -3.08 1.73
CA ASP A 30 -14.89 -4.29 0.93
C ASP A 30 -15.40 -3.98 -0.49
N GLU A 31 -16.35 -3.05 -0.62
CA GLU A 31 -16.83 -2.56 -1.92
C GLU A 31 -15.72 -1.85 -2.72
N ILE A 32 -14.95 -0.96 -2.07
CA ILE A 32 -13.82 -0.28 -2.70
C ILE A 32 -12.77 -1.30 -3.18
N LEU A 33 -12.42 -2.29 -2.36
CA LEU A 33 -11.47 -3.34 -2.73
C LEU A 33 -11.97 -4.16 -3.92
N GLN A 34 -13.26 -4.48 -3.99
CA GLN A 34 -13.86 -5.15 -5.15
C GLN A 34 -13.78 -4.27 -6.41
N GLN A 35 -14.04 -2.97 -6.28
CA GLN A 35 -13.95 -2.03 -7.39
C GLN A 35 -12.51 -1.90 -7.91
N ILE A 36 -11.52 -1.79 -7.02
CA ILE A 36 -10.09 -1.79 -7.37
C ILE A 36 -9.74 -3.05 -8.15
N ARG A 37 -10.10 -4.23 -7.64
CA ARG A 37 -9.82 -5.50 -8.32
C ARG A 37 -10.49 -5.58 -9.70
N THR A 38 -11.71 -5.04 -9.85
CA THR A 38 -12.42 -4.99 -11.12
C THR A 38 -11.71 -4.08 -12.12
N ASP A 39 -11.28 -2.89 -11.70
CA ASP A 39 -10.59 -1.94 -12.57
C ASP A 39 -9.18 -2.40 -12.96
N LEU A 40 -8.48 -3.11 -12.08
CA LEU A 40 -7.22 -3.79 -12.39
C LEU A 40 -7.41 -4.91 -13.42
N ARG A 41 -8.44 -5.76 -13.26
CA ARG A 41 -8.75 -6.80 -14.25
C ARG A 41 -9.07 -6.24 -15.63
N ARG A 42 -9.80 -5.11 -15.69
CA ARG A 42 -10.10 -4.41 -16.95
C ARG A 42 -8.85 -3.79 -17.59
N SER A 43 -7.85 -3.46 -16.79
CA SER A 43 -6.57 -2.87 -17.26
C SER A 43 -5.46 -3.91 -17.43
N MET A 44 -5.77 -5.20 -17.28
CA MET A 44 -4.79 -6.29 -17.25
C MET A 44 -4.04 -6.41 -18.57
N ASN A 45 -2.73 -6.61 -18.49
CA ASN A 45 -1.87 -6.88 -19.64
C ASN A 45 -1.09 -8.19 -19.41
N GLY A 46 -1.62 -9.27 -19.96
CA GLY A 46 -1.03 -10.61 -19.83
C GLY A 46 0.37 -10.72 -20.45
N ILE A 47 0.64 -9.99 -21.53
CA ILE A 47 1.95 -9.97 -22.19
C ILE A 47 3.00 -9.33 -21.28
N ALA A 48 2.67 -8.17 -20.70
CA ALA A 48 3.55 -7.50 -19.73
C ALA A 48 3.79 -8.37 -18.50
N SER A 49 2.72 -8.97 -17.94
CA SER A 49 2.79 -9.90 -16.81
C SER A 49 3.71 -11.10 -17.10
N LYS A 50 3.62 -11.68 -18.30
CA LYS A 50 4.50 -12.77 -18.74
C LYS A 50 5.95 -12.31 -18.88
N SER A 51 6.19 -11.19 -19.57
CA SER A 51 7.54 -10.66 -19.76
C SER A 51 8.24 -10.32 -18.45
N MET A 52 7.51 -9.77 -17.46
CA MET A 52 8.05 -9.53 -16.13
C MET A 52 8.53 -10.82 -15.45
N ARG A 53 7.73 -11.89 -15.51
CA ARG A 53 8.13 -13.20 -14.97
C ARG A 53 9.37 -13.77 -15.67
N GLU A 54 9.45 -13.64 -16.99
CA GLU A 54 10.61 -14.09 -17.78
C GLU A 54 11.90 -13.31 -17.41
N LYS A 55 11.76 -12.08 -16.92
CA LYS A 55 12.86 -11.22 -16.46
C LYS A 55 13.19 -11.37 -14.96
N GLY A 56 12.64 -12.39 -14.29
CA GLY A 56 12.91 -12.67 -12.88
C GLY A 56 12.08 -11.86 -11.88
N LEU A 57 11.08 -11.09 -12.33
CA LEU A 57 10.15 -10.39 -11.44
C LEU A 57 9.02 -11.35 -11.03
N HIS A 58 9.25 -12.06 -9.93
CA HIS A 58 8.31 -13.03 -9.39
C HIS A 58 7.40 -12.39 -8.34
N TYR A 59 6.11 -12.29 -8.67
CA TYR A 59 5.03 -11.93 -7.74
C TYR A 59 4.06 -13.10 -7.64
N LYS A 60 3.37 -13.23 -6.50
CA LYS A 60 2.32 -14.25 -6.36
C LYS A 60 1.14 -13.98 -7.29
N LEU A 61 0.76 -12.71 -7.45
CA LEU A 61 -0.21 -12.26 -8.44
C LEU A 61 0.26 -10.96 -9.11
N ASN A 62 0.16 -10.91 -10.44
CA ASN A 62 0.61 -9.79 -11.27
C ASN A 62 -0.34 -9.61 -12.47
N PHE A 63 -1.09 -8.51 -12.49
CA PHE A 63 -2.00 -8.17 -13.59
C PHE A 63 -1.29 -7.52 -14.80
N GLY A 64 -0.01 -7.15 -14.67
CA GLY A 64 0.75 -6.54 -15.75
C GLY A 64 0.37 -5.08 -16.02
N VAL A 65 -0.34 -4.44 -15.10
CA VAL A 65 -0.75 -3.04 -15.25
C VAL A 65 0.47 -2.16 -15.04
N ASP A 66 0.75 -1.26 -15.98
CA ASP A 66 1.88 -0.34 -15.87
C ASP A 66 1.67 0.74 -14.79
N VAL A 67 2.77 1.28 -14.28
CA VAL A 67 2.76 2.27 -13.18
C VAL A 67 2.01 3.56 -13.56
N PRO A 68 2.15 4.14 -14.78
CA PRO A 68 1.34 5.27 -15.20
C PRO A 68 -0.17 5.02 -15.11
N ARG A 69 -0.63 3.83 -15.53
CA ARG A 69 -2.04 3.45 -15.42
C ARG A 69 -2.47 3.28 -13.97
N LEU A 70 -1.63 2.70 -13.11
CA LEU A 70 -1.91 2.62 -11.67
C LEU A 70 -2.04 3.99 -11.02
N ARG A 71 -1.18 4.95 -11.40
CA ARG A 71 -1.27 6.34 -10.94
C ARG A 71 -2.54 7.03 -11.39
N GLU A 72 -3.05 6.71 -12.58
CA GLU A 72 -4.34 7.23 -13.02
C GLU A 72 -5.50 6.58 -12.24
N LEU A 73 -5.43 5.26 -12.01
CA LEU A 73 -6.42 4.55 -11.22
C LEU A 73 -6.47 5.04 -9.77
N SER A 74 -5.33 5.35 -9.15
CA SER A 74 -5.28 5.79 -7.75
C SER A 74 -6.07 7.08 -7.52
N LYS A 75 -6.17 7.96 -8.51
CA LYS A 75 -6.97 9.21 -8.42
C LYS A 75 -8.48 8.98 -8.23
N ARG A 76 -8.97 7.77 -8.52
CA ARG A 76 -10.39 7.40 -8.38
C ARG A 76 -10.75 6.87 -7.00
N TYR A 77 -9.77 6.67 -6.12
CA TYR A 77 -9.96 6.08 -4.80
C TYR A 77 -9.54 7.06 -3.70
N PRO A 78 -10.12 6.96 -2.49
CA PRO A 78 -9.77 7.84 -1.40
C PRO A 78 -8.32 7.59 -0.95
N ILE A 79 -7.64 8.68 -0.58
CA ILE A 79 -6.41 8.60 0.21
C ILE A 79 -6.86 8.28 1.64
N ASP A 80 -6.57 7.07 2.11
CA ASP A 80 -7.13 6.49 3.32
C ASP A 80 -6.18 5.43 3.90
N ALA A 81 -5.78 5.62 5.16
CA ALA A 81 -4.81 4.75 5.82
C ALA A 81 -5.30 3.28 5.93
N GLN A 82 -6.59 3.08 6.22
CA GLN A 82 -7.16 1.74 6.35
C GLN A 82 -7.19 1.03 4.99
N LEU A 83 -7.58 1.73 3.93
CA LEU A 83 -7.54 1.18 2.58
C LEU A 83 -6.12 0.81 2.15
N ALA A 84 -5.17 1.72 2.37
CA ALA A 84 -3.76 1.48 2.03
C ALA A 84 -3.19 0.27 2.79
N GLU A 85 -3.47 0.13 4.09
CA GLU A 85 -3.11 -1.06 4.88
C GLU A 85 -3.70 -2.35 4.32
N LEU A 86 -4.99 -2.33 3.97
CA LEU A 86 -5.68 -3.50 3.40
C LEU A 86 -5.04 -3.94 2.08
N LEU A 87 -4.67 -2.98 1.23
CA LEU A 87 -4.00 -3.20 -0.04
C LEU A 87 -2.56 -3.70 0.14
N TRP A 88 -1.81 -3.11 1.08
CA TRP A 88 -0.41 -3.46 1.35
C TRP A 88 -0.23 -4.91 1.80
N ARG A 89 -1.18 -5.43 2.59
CA ARG A 89 -1.19 -6.84 3.06
C ARG A 89 -1.44 -7.85 1.95
N GLN A 90 -1.89 -7.42 0.77
CA GLN A 90 -2.12 -8.32 -0.36
C GLN A 90 -0.78 -8.66 -1.04
N GLU A 91 -0.68 -9.86 -1.58
CA GLU A 91 0.53 -10.31 -2.33
C GLU A 91 0.46 -9.96 -3.83
N THR A 92 -0.52 -9.15 -4.22
CA THR A 92 -0.69 -8.67 -5.59
C THR A 92 0.17 -7.44 -5.82
N ARG A 93 1.02 -7.48 -6.86
CA ARG A 93 1.90 -6.36 -7.26
C ARG A 93 1.16 -5.02 -7.30
N GLU A 94 0.09 -4.94 -8.10
CA GLU A 94 -0.64 -3.70 -8.32
C GLU A 94 -1.29 -3.15 -7.04
N LEU A 95 -1.75 -4.03 -6.14
CA LEU A 95 -2.37 -3.61 -4.88
C LEU A 95 -1.31 -3.03 -3.93
N LYS A 96 -0.13 -3.66 -3.81
CA LYS A 96 0.98 -3.09 -3.03
C LYS A 96 1.41 -1.73 -3.58
N ILE A 97 1.52 -1.57 -4.89
CA ILE A 97 1.86 -0.27 -5.51
C ILE A 97 0.78 0.77 -5.19
N LEU A 98 -0.50 0.44 -5.37
CA LEU A 98 -1.60 1.35 -5.04
C LEU A 98 -1.62 1.76 -3.56
N ALA A 99 -1.29 0.84 -2.64
CA ALA A 99 -1.19 1.16 -1.22
C ALA A 99 -0.23 2.33 -0.95
N THR A 100 0.93 2.34 -1.63
CA THR A 100 1.92 3.42 -1.49
C THR A 100 1.45 4.78 -2.03
N MET A 101 0.46 4.77 -2.93
CA MET A 101 -0.13 5.99 -3.50
C MET A 101 -1.31 6.51 -2.69
N LEU A 102 -1.99 5.63 -1.95
CA LEU A 102 -3.24 5.90 -1.25
C LEU A 102 -3.06 6.10 0.26
N TYR A 103 -1.87 5.90 0.82
CA TYR A 103 -1.64 6.17 2.23
C TYR A 103 -1.49 7.70 2.50
N PRO A 104 -2.27 8.29 3.42
CA PRO A 104 -2.11 9.68 3.83
C PRO A 104 -0.78 9.91 4.54
N VAL A 105 0.11 10.70 3.94
CA VAL A 105 1.47 10.99 4.44
C VAL A 105 1.49 11.44 5.89
N HIS A 106 0.52 12.26 6.31
CA HIS A 106 0.46 12.84 7.66
C HIS A 106 -0.02 11.85 8.74
N GLU A 107 -0.61 10.72 8.36
CA GLU A 107 -0.99 9.64 9.29
C GLU A 107 0.04 8.50 9.30
N PHE A 108 1.05 8.53 8.42
CA PHE A 108 2.07 7.50 8.33
C PHE A 108 3.22 7.82 9.30
N ASP A 109 3.35 7.03 10.36
CA ASP A 109 4.35 7.23 11.41
C ASP A 109 5.62 6.36 11.22
N MET A 110 6.59 6.55 12.12
CA MET A 110 7.89 5.85 12.06
C MET A 110 7.77 4.35 12.35
N ASP A 111 6.89 3.97 13.27
CA ASP A 111 6.66 2.56 13.61
C ASP A 111 6.08 1.83 12.40
N LYS A 112 5.14 2.48 11.70
CA LYS A 112 4.56 1.97 10.46
C LYS A 112 5.59 1.86 9.34
N ALA A 113 6.49 2.84 9.21
CA ALA A 113 7.59 2.77 8.26
C ALA A 113 8.48 1.55 8.52
N ASP A 114 8.80 1.27 9.79
CA ASP A 114 9.61 0.11 10.20
C ASP A 114 8.89 -1.22 10.02
N GLU A 115 7.56 -1.25 10.10
CA GLU A 115 6.77 -2.42 9.72
C GLU A 115 6.86 -2.64 8.21
N TRP A 116 6.50 -1.63 7.41
CA TRP A 116 6.42 -1.75 5.96
C TRP A 116 7.77 -2.08 5.33
N VAL A 117 8.87 -1.50 5.81
CA VAL A 117 10.21 -1.75 5.26
C VAL A 117 10.64 -3.22 5.35
N LYS A 118 10.14 -3.95 6.37
CA LYS A 118 10.41 -5.39 6.55
C LYS A 118 9.52 -6.28 5.67
N GLU A 119 8.43 -5.74 5.13
CA GLU A 119 7.46 -6.47 4.32
C GLU A 119 7.64 -6.25 2.81
N ILE A 120 8.67 -5.48 2.41
CA ILE A 120 8.98 -5.22 1.00
C ILE A 120 9.44 -6.52 0.33
N PRO A 121 8.72 -7.05 -0.68
CA PRO A 121 9.04 -8.35 -1.26
C PRO A 121 10.13 -8.30 -2.34
N ASN A 122 10.40 -7.12 -2.92
CA ASN A 122 11.39 -6.96 -4.00
C ASN A 122 11.74 -5.48 -4.25
N HIS A 123 12.72 -5.28 -5.13
CA HIS A 123 13.24 -3.95 -5.49
C HIS A 123 12.22 -3.02 -6.13
N GLU A 124 11.26 -3.53 -6.92
CA GLU A 124 10.23 -2.65 -7.53
C GLU A 124 9.32 -2.08 -6.43
N ILE A 125 8.84 -2.92 -5.50
CA ILE A 125 8.02 -2.42 -4.40
C ILE A 125 8.82 -1.45 -3.52
N ARG A 126 10.12 -1.71 -3.29
CA ARG A 126 11.03 -0.77 -2.60
C ARG A 126 11.09 0.59 -3.28
N GLU A 127 11.26 0.60 -4.60
CA GLU A 127 11.28 1.83 -5.38
C GLU A 127 9.94 2.55 -5.29
N GLN A 128 8.82 1.83 -5.45
CA GLN A 128 7.48 2.42 -5.44
C GLN A 128 7.14 3.02 -4.07
N VAL A 129 7.42 2.33 -2.96
CA VAL A 129 7.14 2.90 -1.62
C VAL A 129 8.04 4.08 -1.30
N SER A 130 9.32 4.03 -1.70
CA SER A 130 10.25 5.16 -1.57
C SER A 130 9.79 6.36 -2.40
N MET A 131 9.31 6.09 -3.63
CA MET A 131 8.85 7.10 -4.58
C MET A 131 7.53 7.76 -4.15
N ASN A 132 6.56 6.96 -3.73
CA ASN A 132 5.18 7.43 -3.57
C ASN A 132 4.91 7.93 -2.15
N LEU A 133 5.63 7.39 -1.14
CA LEU A 133 5.34 7.62 0.27
C LEU A 133 6.56 8.09 1.06
N PHE A 134 7.61 7.27 1.22
CA PHE A 134 8.65 7.55 2.23
C PHE A 134 9.39 8.87 2.01
N GLN A 135 9.67 9.28 0.77
CA GLN A 135 10.36 10.56 0.52
C GLN A 135 9.57 11.79 0.98
N LYS A 136 8.25 11.65 1.17
CA LYS A 136 7.34 12.75 1.53
C LYS A 136 7.16 12.88 3.04
N LEU A 137 7.71 11.95 3.82
CA LEU A 137 7.61 11.98 5.29
C LEU A 137 8.56 13.03 5.86
N ASP A 138 8.08 13.83 6.82
CA ASP A 138 8.89 14.85 7.49
C ASP A 138 10.10 14.27 8.24
N PHE A 139 10.08 12.96 8.50
CA PHE A 139 11.15 12.21 9.16
C PHE A 139 11.92 11.27 8.21
N ALA A 140 11.82 11.45 6.89
CA ALA A 140 12.51 10.61 5.91
C ALA A 140 14.04 10.55 6.11
N ASP A 141 14.68 11.68 6.44
CA ASP A 141 16.13 11.71 6.72
C ASP A 141 16.50 10.88 7.97
N LYS A 142 15.60 10.78 8.97
CA LYS A 142 15.79 9.91 10.14
C LYS A 142 15.64 8.43 9.78
N LEU A 143 14.69 8.10 8.89
CA LEU A 143 14.55 6.72 8.39
C LEU A 143 15.81 6.29 7.65
N VAL A 144 16.39 7.16 6.82
CA VAL A 144 17.66 6.87 6.13
C VAL A 144 18.73 6.49 7.15
N GLN A 145 19.02 7.37 8.13
CA GLN A 145 20.05 7.11 9.14
C GLN A 145 19.80 5.78 9.87
N LYS A 146 18.57 5.59 10.35
CA LYS A 146 18.18 4.39 11.08
C LYS A 146 18.32 3.12 10.24
N TRP A 147 17.84 3.14 9.00
CA TRP A 147 17.81 1.96 8.15
C TRP A 147 19.19 1.63 7.60
N THR A 148 20.01 2.61 7.20
CA THR A 148 21.38 2.36 6.71
C THR A 148 22.28 1.73 7.77
N ASP A 149 22.01 1.97 9.05
CA ASP A 149 22.73 1.39 10.18
C ASP A 149 22.15 0.03 10.63
N SER A 150 21.07 -0.44 10.00
CA SER A 150 20.44 -1.72 10.32
C SER A 150 21.35 -2.90 9.99
N LYS A 151 21.36 -3.92 10.85
CA LYS A 151 22.02 -5.21 10.57
C LYS A 151 21.25 -6.04 9.54
N ASP A 152 19.94 -5.86 9.45
CA ASP A 152 19.10 -6.48 8.43
C ASP A 152 19.44 -5.89 7.05
N GLU A 153 19.87 -6.74 6.12
CA GLU A 153 20.32 -6.33 4.79
C GLU A 153 19.20 -5.74 3.93
N GLU A 154 17.97 -6.25 4.02
CA GLU A 154 16.84 -5.76 3.23
C GLU A 154 16.38 -4.39 3.72
N VAL A 155 16.38 -4.20 5.04
CA VAL A 155 16.12 -2.88 5.66
C VAL A 155 17.22 -1.89 5.29
N ARG A 156 18.48 -2.30 5.41
CA ARG A 156 19.64 -1.46 5.07
C ARG A 156 19.66 -1.04 3.62
N THR A 157 19.36 -1.98 2.71
CA THR A 157 19.19 -1.70 1.29
C THR A 157 18.06 -0.69 1.07
N SER A 158 16.94 -0.82 1.77
CA SER A 158 15.84 0.14 1.69
C SER A 158 16.24 1.54 2.18
N GLY A 159 17.09 1.63 3.21
CA GLY A 159 17.71 2.89 3.65
C GLY A 159 18.52 3.58 2.54
N TYR A 160 19.39 2.84 1.83
CA TYR A 160 20.16 3.39 0.71
C TYR A 160 19.28 3.81 -0.47
N TRP A 161 18.22 3.05 -0.77
CA TRP A 161 17.25 3.43 -1.82
C TRP A 161 16.51 4.72 -1.50
N LEU A 162 16.04 4.87 -0.25
CA LEU A 162 15.41 6.11 0.20
C LEU A 162 16.39 7.27 0.14
N PHE A 163 17.65 7.06 0.55
CA PHE A 163 18.67 8.09 0.48
C PHE A 163 18.92 8.57 -0.96
N ALA A 164 19.15 7.64 -1.89
CA ALA A 164 19.32 7.96 -3.31
C ALA A 164 18.10 8.72 -3.86
N ARG A 165 16.88 8.33 -3.45
CA ARG A 165 15.66 9.02 -3.86
C ARG A 165 15.58 10.46 -3.35
N LEU A 166 15.94 10.70 -2.09
CA LEU A 166 15.96 12.04 -1.50
C LEU A 166 16.99 12.93 -2.19
N LEU A 167 18.15 12.39 -2.57
CA LEU A 167 19.15 13.14 -3.34
C LEU A 167 18.61 13.58 -4.70
N ILE A 168 17.93 12.70 -5.44
CA ILE A 168 17.34 13.04 -6.75
C ILE A 168 16.33 14.18 -6.63
N VAL A 169 15.45 14.11 -5.61
CA VAL A 169 14.35 15.08 -5.46
C VAL A 169 14.82 16.41 -4.90
N LYS A 170 15.84 16.43 -4.02
CA LYS A 170 16.42 17.66 -3.46
C LYS A 170 17.37 18.37 -4.44
N SER A 171 17.82 17.69 -5.50
CA SER A 171 18.76 18.25 -6.49
C SER A 171 18.09 18.87 -7.72
N GLY A 172 16.77 18.77 -7.84
CA GLY A 172 15.97 19.37 -8.93
C GLY A 172 15.18 20.56 -8.43
#